data_AF-A0A6P9AJ04-F1
#
_entry.id   AF-A0A6P9AJ04-F1
#
_cell.length_a   1.000
_cell.length_b   1.000
_cell.length_c   1.000
_cell.angle_alpha   90.00
_cell.angle_beta   90.00
_cell.angle_gamma   90.00
#
_symmetry.space_group_name_H-M   'P 1'
#
loop_
_entity.id
_entity.type
_entity.pdbx_description
1 polymer ?
#
loop_
_entity_poly.entity_id
_entity_poly.type
_entity_poly.pdbx_seq_one_letter_code
_entity_poly.pdbx_strand_id
1 'polypeptide(L)'
;MACSVDKSLLPMKAHYFLFNAGSAPIVPFLPVYARQLGFSSFVVGTIYAVLPIFGMLSKPLFGAVADYFKQQKPLFLLFQLLSAIALFTIQFVPEVPTKNPVELHCHQETNLVMCNPFDPSATDRVAKESQRNGTVLCHVECDIGLNSSFYQDLCKDWNYRQYCAAPGNFSKEIAAGFLNMSIAPSVLQMTVELPLAHHERVGNCTFLKVHNAIMPDKTPVIPYCNTALQKLNCNAVCDNSAVMDLITRPADENYSPAMSYQFWLFFFLLIVAWSSMAVVGSVGDAICFGMLGDKPNHFGQQRLWGAVGWGLFTVIAGFVVDELSKTQFKKDYTIAFYFVIFNVFLSIVVSYQLKYTQTHISRNILRDVGLMFSEARILVFIAWCIIVGINTGILWQFLFWHLEDLAGIDRDWIKALEGLAAGVQCFGGELPFFFLSGWIIKRLGHVHVMTLVLLSFGIRFILYSVLSNPWLCLPIELLQGVTFGLFYSTMASYASILSAPGTEATVQGLVGAVFEGIGVSLGSFIGGAVFYAYSGAVMFGIFGGLSVVFALLHAGIQLHLAKLPSSPAGGKGFKTVRYAPPSEANDACDDQQVLTST
;
A
#
# COMPACT_ATOMS: atom_id res chain seq x y z
N MET A 1 30.16 0.61 -34.00
CA MET A 1 29.88 -0.47 -33.04
C MET A 1 28.49 -1.00 -33.31
N ALA A 2 28.36 -2.19 -33.89
CA ALA A 2 27.06 -2.85 -33.99
C ALA A 2 26.68 -3.32 -32.57
N CYS A 3 25.56 -2.83 -32.05
CA CYS A 3 25.04 -3.26 -30.76
C CYS A 3 24.53 -4.71 -30.91
N SER A 4 25.40 -5.71 -30.74
CA SER A 4 25.00 -7.11 -30.78
C SER A 4 24.21 -7.45 -29.52
N VAL A 5 22.89 -7.57 -29.67
CA VAL A 5 22.02 -8.02 -28.58
C VAL A 5 22.30 -9.48 -28.30
N ASP A 6 22.74 -9.79 -27.09
CA ASP A 6 22.93 -11.17 -26.64
C ASP A 6 21.57 -11.88 -26.53
N LYS A 7 21.28 -12.72 -27.52
CA LYS A 7 20.01 -13.47 -27.62
C LYS A 7 19.84 -14.49 -26.50
N SER A 8 20.92 -14.89 -25.82
CA SER A 8 20.86 -15.87 -24.73
C SER A 8 20.27 -15.30 -23.44
N LEU A 9 20.47 -14.00 -23.19
CA LEU A 9 19.97 -13.29 -22.01
C LEU A 9 18.58 -12.66 -22.22
N LEU A 10 18.11 -12.62 -23.47
CA LEU A 10 16.80 -12.04 -23.81
C LEU A 10 15.62 -12.70 -23.05
N PRO A 11 15.57 -14.05 -22.90
CA PRO A 11 14.49 -14.67 -22.13
C PRO A 11 14.49 -14.26 -20.64
N MET A 12 15.67 -14.03 -20.06
CA MET A 12 15.77 -13.57 -18.67
C MET A 12 15.26 -12.13 -18.51
N LYS A 13 15.62 -11.21 -19.44
CA LYS A 13 15.08 -9.84 -19.47
C LYS A 13 13.56 -9.85 -19.61
N ALA A 14 13.05 -10.66 -20.54
CA ALA A 14 11.63 -10.79 -20.79
C ALA A 14 10.89 -11.39 -19.58
N HIS A 15 11.48 -12.36 -18.87
CA HIS A 15 10.92 -12.84 -17.60
C HIS A 15 10.80 -11.71 -16.57
N TYR A 16 11.89 -10.96 -16.29
CA TYR A 16 11.83 -9.86 -15.32
C TYR A 16 10.74 -8.86 -15.70
N PHE A 17 10.67 -8.47 -16.97
CA PHE A 17 9.63 -7.59 -17.47
C PHE A 17 8.22 -8.17 -17.25
N LEU A 18 7.95 -9.37 -17.76
CA LEU A 18 6.60 -9.98 -17.77
C LEU A 18 6.12 -10.35 -16.37
N PHE A 19 6.98 -10.89 -15.51
CA PHE A 19 6.58 -11.27 -14.15
C PHE A 19 6.24 -10.04 -13.29
N ASN A 20 7.03 -8.96 -13.40
CA ASN A 20 6.70 -7.70 -12.72
C ASN A 20 5.49 -7.03 -13.39
N ALA A 21 5.37 -7.07 -14.71
CA ALA A 21 4.19 -6.58 -15.43
C ALA A 21 2.90 -7.34 -15.05
N GLY A 22 3.00 -8.59 -14.62
CA GLY A 22 1.87 -9.36 -14.13
C GLY A 22 1.46 -9.00 -12.71
N SER A 23 2.41 -8.79 -11.80
CA SER A 23 2.10 -8.48 -10.39
C SER A 23 1.73 -7.00 -10.15
N ALA A 24 2.36 -6.09 -10.91
CA ALA A 24 2.22 -4.65 -10.73
C ALA A 24 0.80 -4.06 -10.92
N PRO A 25 -0.07 -4.59 -11.82
CA PRO A 25 -1.46 -4.16 -11.94
C PRO A 25 -2.29 -4.28 -10.68
N ILE A 26 -1.94 -5.18 -9.75
CA ILE A 26 -2.79 -5.44 -8.56
C ILE A 26 -2.05 -5.21 -7.25
N VAL A 27 -0.76 -5.57 -7.14
CA VAL A 27 -0.05 -5.57 -5.85
C VAL A 27 -0.05 -4.21 -5.15
N PRO A 28 0.24 -3.08 -5.83
CA PRO A 28 0.13 -1.73 -5.25
C PRO A 28 -1.30 -1.38 -4.80
N PHE A 29 -2.31 -1.93 -5.45
CA PHE A 29 -3.71 -1.66 -5.16
C PHE A 29 -4.32 -2.64 -4.14
N LEU A 30 -3.64 -3.73 -3.77
CA LEU A 30 -4.18 -4.72 -2.83
C LEU A 30 -4.57 -4.11 -1.46
N PRO A 31 -3.82 -3.15 -0.88
CA PRO A 31 -4.27 -2.51 0.36
C PRO A 31 -5.59 -1.76 0.19
N VAL A 32 -5.77 -0.97 -0.87
CA VAL A 32 -7.02 -0.23 -1.13
C VAL A 32 -8.15 -1.16 -1.58
N TYR A 33 -7.84 -2.26 -2.26
CA TYR A 33 -8.79 -3.33 -2.55
C TYR A 33 -9.27 -4.02 -1.26
N ALA A 34 -8.36 -4.29 -0.31
CA ALA A 34 -8.71 -4.82 1.00
C ALA A 34 -9.63 -3.88 1.78
N ARG A 35 -9.42 -2.56 1.65
CA ARG A 35 -10.35 -1.54 2.16
C ARG A 35 -11.74 -1.68 1.55
N GLN A 36 -11.83 -1.85 0.23
CA GLN A 36 -13.09 -2.05 -0.48
C GLN A 36 -13.80 -3.36 -0.06
N LEU A 37 -13.04 -4.40 0.29
CA LEU A 37 -13.60 -5.63 0.90
C LEU A 37 -14.14 -5.42 2.32
N GLY A 38 -13.89 -4.27 2.95
CA GLY A 38 -14.37 -3.93 4.29
C GLY A 38 -13.36 -4.16 5.41
N PHE A 39 -12.08 -4.40 5.09
CA PHE A 39 -11.03 -4.52 6.11
C PHE A 39 -10.52 -3.13 6.55
N SER A 40 -10.37 -2.94 7.86
CA SER A 40 -9.81 -1.69 8.42
C SER A 40 -8.31 -1.58 8.19
N SER A 41 -7.77 -0.36 8.26
CA SER A 41 -6.32 -0.09 8.12
C SER A 41 -5.47 -0.86 9.14
N PHE A 42 -5.98 -1.10 10.36
CA PHE A 42 -5.29 -1.91 11.36
C PHE A 42 -5.22 -3.40 10.95
N VAL A 43 -6.31 -3.96 10.43
CA VAL A 43 -6.35 -5.35 9.96
C VAL A 43 -5.41 -5.52 8.76
N VAL A 44 -5.49 -4.61 7.78
CA VAL A 44 -4.59 -4.61 6.61
C VAL A 44 -3.13 -4.45 7.05
N GLY A 45 -2.83 -3.50 7.94
CA GLY A 45 -1.49 -3.34 8.51
C GLY A 45 -0.97 -4.60 9.19
N THR A 46 -1.83 -5.33 9.90
CA THR A 46 -1.48 -6.62 10.53
C THR A 46 -1.22 -7.71 9.51
N ILE A 47 -2.04 -7.84 8.46
CA ILE A 47 -1.81 -8.78 7.35
C ILE A 47 -0.42 -8.52 6.75
N TYR A 48 -0.16 -7.27 6.34
CA TYR A 48 1.10 -6.86 5.72
C TYR A 48 2.29 -6.80 6.69
N ALA A 49 2.07 -6.94 7.99
CA ALA A 49 3.14 -7.18 8.96
C ALA A 49 3.63 -8.64 8.92
N VAL A 50 2.75 -9.57 8.57
CA VAL A 50 3.06 -11.01 8.56
C VAL A 50 3.64 -11.45 7.21
N LEU A 51 3.18 -10.90 6.09
CA LEU A 51 3.62 -11.34 4.74
C LEU A 51 5.15 -11.28 4.54
N PRO A 52 5.88 -10.21 4.90
CA PRO A 52 7.32 -10.15 4.69
C PRO A 52 8.09 -11.18 5.51
N ILE A 53 7.59 -11.56 6.69
CA ILE A 53 8.19 -12.61 7.54
C ILE A 53 8.10 -13.96 6.82
N PHE A 54 6.93 -14.30 6.27
CA PHE A 54 6.76 -15.53 5.48
C PHE A 54 7.60 -15.52 4.20
N GLY A 55 7.67 -14.37 3.51
CA GLY A 55 8.54 -14.20 2.35
C GLY A 55 10.02 -14.40 2.69
N MET A 56 10.48 -13.81 3.80
CA MET A 56 11.85 -13.94 4.31
C MET A 56 12.20 -15.39 4.66
N LEU A 57 11.29 -16.14 5.27
CA LEU A 57 11.50 -17.57 5.59
C LEU A 57 11.42 -18.47 4.36
N SER A 58 10.58 -18.11 3.38
CA SER A 58 10.38 -18.88 2.15
C SER A 58 11.61 -18.89 1.25
N LYS A 59 12.33 -17.76 1.13
CA LYS A 59 13.55 -17.63 0.30
C LYS A 59 14.60 -18.72 0.63
N PRO A 60 15.13 -18.85 1.86
CA PRO A 60 16.11 -19.88 2.19
C PRO A 60 15.52 -21.30 2.20
N LEU A 61 14.27 -21.47 2.64
CA LEU A 61 13.62 -22.79 2.67
C LEU A 61 13.52 -23.39 1.28
N PHE A 62 12.92 -22.66 0.33
CA PHE A 62 12.73 -23.15 -1.02
C PHE A 62 14.01 -23.04 -1.86
N GLY A 63 14.93 -22.13 -1.53
CA GLY A 63 16.29 -22.13 -2.08
C GLY A 63 17.05 -23.42 -1.75
N ALA A 64 17.02 -23.86 -0.48
CA ALA A 64 17.65 -25.11 -0.04
C ALA A 64 16.99 -26.35 -0.68
N VAL A 65 15.66 -26.35 -0.82
CA VAL A 65 14.92 -27.40 -1.55
C VAL A 65 15.35 -27.44 -3.01
N ALA A 66 15.45 -26.29 -3.67
CA ALA A 66 15.88 -26.19 -5.07
C ALA A 66 17.29 -26.78 -5.27
N ASP A 67 18.19 -26.45 -4.35
CA ASP A 67 19.59 -26.90 -4.36
C ASP A 67 19.73 -28.39 -4.06
N TYR A 68 18.95 -28.91 -3.11
CA TYR A 68 18.96 -30.33 -2.74
C TYR A 68 18.50 -31.22 -3.90
N PHE A 69 17.40 -30.85 -4.55
CA PHE A 69 16.86 -31.62 -5.69
C PHE A 69 17.53 -31.28 -7.03
N LYS A 70 18.36 -30.23 -7.09
CA LYS A 70 18.95 -29.67 -8.32
C LYS A 70 17.90 -29.32 -9.39
N GLN A 71 16.72 -28.89 -8.94
CA GLN A 71 15.55 -28.61 -9.77
C GLN A 71 15.10 -27.15 -9.64
N GLN A 72 16.05 -26.20 -9.72
CA GLN A 72 15.76 -24.76 -9.65
C GLN A 72 14.74 -24.30 -10.71
N LYS A 73 14.85 -24.76 -11.96
CA LYS A 73 13.93 -24.35 -13.04
C LYS A 73 12.49 -24.87 -12.84
N PRO A 74 12.22 -26.16 -12.58
CA PRO A 74 10.87 -26.62 -12.27
C PRO A 74 10.24 -25.89 -11.08
N LEU A 75 11.01 -25.68 -10.01
CA LEU A 75 10.55 -24.95 -8.82
C LEU A 75 10.18 -23.50 -9.17
N PHE A 76 11.03 -22.82 -9.94
CA PHE A 76 10.80 -21.47 -10.42
C PHE A 76 9.50 -21.34 -11.23
N LEU A 77 9.23 -22.28 -12.15
CA LEU A 77 7.99 -22.29 -12.93
C LEU A 77 6.76 -22.57 -12.05
N LEU A 78 6.88 -23.49 -11.08
CA LEU A 78 5.81 -23.82 -10.14
C LEU A 78 5.41 -22.60 -9.31
N PHE A 79 6.36 -21.87 -8.76
CA PHE A 79 6.05 -20.69 -7.94
C PHE A 79 5.54 -19.50 -8.75
N GLN A 80 5.93 -19.35 -10.03
CA GLN A 80 5.28 -18.39 -10.92
C GLN A 80 3.79 -18.74 -11.08
N LEU A 81 3.47 -20.01 -11.36
CA LEU A 81 2.09 -20.46 -11.49
C LEU A 81 1.30 -20.29 -10.18
N LEU A 82 1.90 -20.68 -9.04
CA LEU A 82 1.27 -20.55 -7.72
C LEU A 82 0.97 -19.08 -7.37
N SER A 83 1.89 -18.16 -7.69
CA SER A 83 1.66 -16.72 -7.50
C SER A 83 0.50 -16.20 -8.34
N ALA A 84 0.39 -16.64 -9.61
CA ALA A 84 -0.67 -16.20 -10.51
C ALA A 84 -2.03 -16.72 -10.08
N ILE A 85 -2.11 -18.00 -9.69
CA ILE A 85 -3.34 -18.60 -9.16
C ILE A 85 -3.75 -17.87 -7.88
N ALA A 86 -2.83 -17.73 -6.91
CA ALA A 86 -3.15 -17.09 -5.64
C ALA A 86 -3.63 -15.64 -5.82
N LEU A 87 -2.94 -14.83 -6.62
CA LEU A 87 -3.35 -13.46 -6.90
C LEU A 87 -4.69 -13.41 -7.64
N PHE A 88 -4.92 -14.27 -8.63
CA PHE A 88 -6.19 -14.26 -9.36
C PHE A 88 -7.36 -14.72 -8.50
N THR A 89 -7.16 -15.68 -7.59
CA THR A 89 -8.20 -16.19 -6.69
C THR A 89 -8.67 -15.12 -5.69
N ILE A 90 -7.85 -14.11 -5.38
CA ILE A 90 -8.22 -13.02 -4.47
C ILE A 90 -9.49 -12.29 -4.93
N GLN A 91 -9.74 -12.16 -6.24
CA GLN A 91 -10.94 -11.46 -6.74
C GLN A 91 -12.26 -12.12 -6.32
N PHE A 92 -12.23 -13.42 -6.00
CA PHE A 92 -13.40 -14.19 -5.59
C PHE A 92 -13.61 -14.15 -4.07
N VAL A 93 -12.76 -13.45 -3.33
CA VAL A 93 -12.97 -13.21 -1.90
C VAL A 93 -14.19 -12.30 -1.77
N PRO A 94 -15.26 -12.76 -1.10
CA PRO A 94 -16.45 -11.95 -0.95
C PRO A 94 -16.18 -10.81 0.04
N GLU A 95 -16.86 -9.70 -0.16
CA GLU A 95 -16.83 -8.56 0.76
C GLU A 95 -17.33 -8.96 2.15
N VAL A 96 -16.81 -8.28 3.16
CA VAL A 96 -17.33 -8.40 4.52
C VAL A 96 -18.76 -7.85 4.53
N PRO A 97 -19.77 -8.63 4.95
CA PRO A 97 -21.13 -8.14 5.04
C PRO A 97 -21.19 -7.02 6.08
N THR A 98 -21.40 -5.81 5.61
CA THR A 98 -21.51 -4.59 6.42
C THR A 98 -22.91 -4.01 6.29
N LYS A 99 -23.34 -3.33 7.35
CA LYS A 99 -24.53 -2.48 7.37
C LYS A 99 -24.05 -1.07 7.72
N ASN A 100 -24.66 -0.06 7.12
CA ASN A 100 -24.36 1.34 7.44
C ASN A 100 -25.57 2.00 8.09
N PRO A 101 -26.06 1.49 9.24
CA PRO A 101 -27.32 1.95 9.80
C PRO A 101 -27.18 3.38 10.31
N VAL A 102 -28.06 4.24 9.82
CA VAL A 102 -28.26 5.60 10.30
C VAL A 102 -29.74 5.82 10.59
N GLU A 103 -30.05 6.75 11.48
CA GLU A 103 -31.44 7.14 11.73
C GLU A 103 -31.69 8.54 11.19
N LEU A 104 -32.72 8.73 10.38
CA LEU A 104 -33.19 10.05 9.97
C LEU A 104 -34.22 10.54 10.99
N HIS A 105 -33.89 11.63 11.70
CA HIS A 105 -34.77 12.27 12.67
C HIS A 105 -35.32 13.55 12.04
N CYS A 106 -36.60 13.55 11.67
CA CYS A 106 -37.25 14.68 10.98
C CYS A 106 -38.25 15.38 11.90
N HIS A 107 -38.05 16.68 12.10
CA HIS A 107 -38.97 17.59 12.79
C HIS A 107 -38.83 19.00 12.18
N GLN A 108 -38.88 20.08 12.97
CA GLN A 108 -38.57 21.45 12.47
C GLN A 108 -37.20 21.53 11.80
N GLU A 109 -36.25 20.72 12.25
CA GLU A 109 -34.98 20.47 11.59
C GLU A 109 -34.82 18.97 11.38
N THR A 110 -34.17 18.59 10.27
CA THR A 110 -33.86 17.18 9.98
C THR A 110 -32.41 16.90 10.31
N ASN A 111 -32.18 15.89 11.15
CA ASN A 111 -30.86 15.42 11.54
C ASN A 111 -30.65 13.98 11.06
N LEU A 112 -29.45 13.71 10.55
CA LEU A 112 -28.98 12.34 10.34
C LEU A 112 -28.17 11.92 11.56
N VAL A 113 -28.65 10.89 12.25
CA VAL A 113 -28.08 10.41 13.50
C VAL A 113 -27.23 9.18 13.22
N MET A 114 -25.95 9.31 13.57
CA MET A 114 -24.92 8.30 13.34
C MET A 114 -24.36 7.87 14.68
N CYS A 115 -24.67 6.65 15.09
CA CYS A 115 -24.13 6.09 16.33
C CYS A 115 -23.06 5.05 16.00
N ASN A 116 -22.01 4.96 16.82
CA ASN A 116 -21.10 3.83 16.78
C ASN A 116 -20.83 3.31 18.20
N PRO A 117 -21.53 2.24 18.62
CA PRO A 117 -21.32 1.66 19.93
C PRO A 117 -20.04 0.80 20.00
N PHE A 118 -19.51 0.36 18.87
CA PHE A 118 -18.35 -0.55 18.78
C PHE A 118 -17.02 0.20 18.77
N ASP A 119 -16.98 1.38 18.16
CA ASP A 119 -15.82 2.25 18.11
C ASP A 119 -16.21 3.67 18.56
N PRO A 120 -16.18 3.94 19.87
CA PRO A 120 -16.46 5.27 20.40
C PRO A 120 -15.51 6.35 19.85
N SER A 121 -14.29 5.97 19.46
CA SER A 121 -13.27 6.89 18.92
C SER A 121 -13.58 7.33 17.49
N ALA A 122 -14.45 6.64 16.77
CA ALA A 122 -14.98 7.07 15.49
C ALA A 122 -15.67 8.44 15.57
N THR A 123 -16.37 8.71 16.67
CA THR A 123 -17.00 10.03 16.90
C THR A 123 -15.99 11.16 17.06
N ASP A 124 -14.83 10.87 17.68
CA ASP A 124 -13.74 11.85 17.83
C ASP A 124 -13.04 12.16 16.51
N ARG A 125 -12.98 11.19 15.58
CA ARG A 125 -12.41 11.38 14.23
C ARG A 125 -13.27 12.36 13.43
N VAL A 126 -14.60 12.19 13.43
CA VAL A 126 -15.53 13.12 12.77
C VAL A 126 -15.46 14.52 13.38
N ALA A 127 -15.34 14.63 14.70
CA ALA A 127 -15.20 15.92 15.38
C ALA A 127 -13.90 16.66 14.99
N LYS A 128 -12.79 15.94 14.80
CA LYS A 128 -11.53 16.54 14.32
C LYS A 128 -11.63 16.99 12.87
N GLU A 129 -12.32 16.25 12.02
CA GLU A 129 -12.54 16.65 10.62
C GLU A 129 -13.47 17.85 10.48
N SER A 130 -14.45 18.02 11.38
CA SER A 130 -15.34 19.17 11.43
C SER A 130 -14.61 20.52 11.44
N GLN A 131 -13.41 20.57 12.02
CA GLN A 131 -12.58 21.79 12.05
C GLN A 131 -12.13 22.28 10.67
N ARG A 132 -12.25 21.46 9.61
CA ARG A 132 -11.87 21.83 8.24
C ARG A 132 -13.01 22.48 7.43
N ASN A 133 -14.18 22.77 8.02
CA ASN A 133 -15.35 23.38 7.35
C ASN A 133 -15.74 22.68 6.03
N GLY A 134 -15.83 21.34 6.06
CA GLY A 134 -16.30 20.53 4.92
C GLY A 134 -17.80 20.26 4.95
N THR A 135 -18.40 20.11 3.78
CA THR A 135 -19.75 19.53 3.60
C THR A 135 -19.59 18.10 3.07
N VAL A 136 -20.30 17.16 3.68
CA VAL A 136 -20.27 15.73 3.38
C VAL A 136 -21.53 15.37 2.62
N LEU A 137 -21.39 14.64 1.51
CA LEU A 137 -22.53 14.10 0.76
C LEU A 137 -22.76 12.65 1.13
N CYS A 138 -23.97 12.33 1.60
CA CYS A 138 -24.37 10.95 1.90
C CYS A 138 -25.57 10.53 1.06
N HIS A 139 -25.42 9.44 0.30
CA HIS A 139 -26.55 8.75 -0.28
C HIS A 139 -27.26 7.94 0.79
N VAL A 140 -28.55 8.18 1.01
CA VAL A 140 -29.33 7.60 2.10
C VAL A 140 -30.54 6.87 1.53
N GLU A 141 -30.71 5.63 1.98
CA GLU A 141 -31.86 4.78 1.67
C GLU A 141 -32.64 4.48 2.96
N CYS A 142 -33.84 5.04 3.12
CA CYS A 142 -34.68 4.86 4.30
C CYS A 142 -35.88 3.95 4.01
N ASP A 143 -36.15 3.00 4.91
CA ASP A 143 -37.41 2.25 4.87
C ASP A 143 -38.50 3.06 5.56
N ILE A 144 -39.54 3.43 4.81
CA ILE A 144 -40.64 4.26 5.29
C ILE A 144 -41.68 3.41 6.03
N GLY A 145 -41.78 2.10 5.73
CA GLY A 145 -42.83 1.23 6.23
C GLY A 145 -44.22 1.54 5.66
N LEU A 146 -45.04 0.51 5.44
CA LEU A 146 -46.28 0.59 4.64
C LEU A 146 -47.39 1.53 5.17
N ASN A 147 -47.36 1.89 6.47
CA ASN A 147 -48.39 2.70 7.15
C ASN A 147 -47.82 3.91 7.91
N SER A 148 -46.63 4.40 7.54
CA SER A 148 -46.04 5.55 8.22
C SER A 148 -46.72 6.87 7.85
N SER A 149 -46.90 7.75 8.85
CA SER A 149 -47.36 9.13 8.64
C SER A 149 -46.40 9.95 7.77
N PHE A 150 -45.14 9.49 7.65
CA PHE A 150 -44.08 10.15 6.90
C PHE A 150 -44.39 10.34 5.41
N TYR A 151 -45.23 9.49 4.81
CA TYR A 151 -45.70 9.71 3.43
C TYR A 151 -46.41 11.07 3.25
N GLN A 152 -47.12 11.54 4.29
CA GLN A 152 -47.81 12.83 4.23
C GLN A 152 -46.81 13.99 4.33
N ASP A 153 -45.79 13.87 5.18
CA ASP A 153 -44.73 14.88 5.31
C ASP A 153 -43.95 14.99 3.99
N LEU A 154 -43.58 13.86 3.35
CA LEU A 154 -42.93 13.85 2.03
C LEU A 154 -43.78 14.51 0.92
N CYS A 155 -45.09 14.24 0.93
CA CYS A 155 -45.99 14.78 -0.08
C CYS A 155 -46.27 16.28 0.12
N LYS A 156 -46.57 16.71 1.35
CA LYS A 156 -47.06 18.06 1.66
C LYS A 156 -45.94 19.02 2.04
N ASP A 157 -45.08 18.62 2.98
CA ASP A 157 -44.07 19.51 3.55
C ASP A 157 -42.84 19.58 2.63
N TRP A 158 -42.41 18.43 2.09
CA TRP A 158 -41.28 18.33 1.15
C TRP A 158 -41.70 18.57 -0.31
N ASN A 159 -43.01 18.68 -0.58
CA ASN A 159 -43.61 18.93 -1.89
C ASN A 159 -43.19 17.92 -2.98
N TYR A 160 -42.94 16.65 -2.60
CA TYR A 160 -42.47 15.63 -3.53
C TYR A 160 -43.60 14.65 -3.91
N ARG A 161 -44.24 14.93 -5.04
CA ARG A 161 -45.53 14.32 -5.45
C ARG A 161 -45.52 12.80 -5.62
N GLN A 162 -44.35 12.20 -5.86
CA GLN A 162 -44.20 10.77 -6.07
C GLN A 162 -44.62 9.92 -4.85
N TYR A 163 -44.59 10.51 -3.64
CA TYR A 163 -44.95 9.82 -2.39
C TYR A 163 -46.35 10.17 -1.88
N CYS A 164 -47.15 10.93 -2.64
CA CYS A 164 -48.52 11.28 -2.25
C CYS A 164 -49.51 10.09 -2.29
N ALA A 165 -49.16 9.00 -2.99
CA ALA A 165 -49.99 7.81 -3.17
C ALA A 165 -49.56 6.67 -2.21
N ALA A 166 -49.84 6.82 -0.91
CA ALA A 166 -49.35 5.89 0.11
C ALA A 166 -49.89 4.45 -0.06
N PRO A 167 -49.06 3.39 0.09
CA PRO A 167 -49.44 2.00 -0.17
C PRO A 167 -50.64 1.49 0.66
N GLY A 168 -50.81 1.97 1.90
CA GLY A 168 -51.88 1.54 2.80
C GLY A 168 -53.29 2.05 2.50
N ASN A 169 -53.43 3.11 1.66
CA ASN A 169 -54.72 3.72 1.32
C ASN A 169 -55.33 3.24 -0.01
N PHE A 170 -54.68 2.28 -0.67
CA PHE A 170 -55.05 1.79 -2.01
C PHE A 170 -56.50 1.27 -2.10
N SER A 171 -57.06 0.77 -0.98
CA SER A 171 -58.45 0.30 -0.92
C SER A 171 -59.51 1.42 -0.97
N LYS A 172 -59.17 2.65 -0.56
CA LYS A 172 -60.10 3.81 -0.61
C LYS A 172 -60.01 4.60 -1.91
N GLU A 173 -58.86 4.59 -2.59
CA GLU A 173 -58.63 5.40 -3.79
C GLU A 173 -59.07 4.71 -5.10
N ILE A 174 -59.06 3.37 -5.16
CA ILE A 174 -59.68 2.62 -6.28
C ILE A 174 -61.20 2.85 -6.33
N ALA A 175 -61.85 3.06 -5.18
CA ALA A 175 -63.29 3.37 -5.13
C ALA A 175 -63.63 4.74 -5.75
N ALA A 176 -62.64 5.60 -6.02
CA ALA A 176 -62.80 6.94 -6.60
C ALA A 176 -62.47 7.02 -8.10
N GLY A 177 -62.17 5.90 -8.78
CA GLY A 177 -62.10 5.86 -10.25
C GLY A 177 -60.83 6.42 -10.90
N PHE A 178 -59.71 6.52 -10.19
CA PHE A 178 -58.42 6.95 -10.76
C PHE A 178 -57.59 5.74 -11.24
N LEU A 179 -57.56 5.52 -12.56
CA LEU A 179 -56.92 4.35 -13.20
C LEU A 179 -55.41 4.48 -13.49
N ASN A 180 -54.76 5.59 -13.13
CA ASN A 180 -53.33 5.82 -13.41
C ASN A 180 -52.61 6.46 -12.20
N MET A 181 -52.38 5.69 -11.13
CA MET A 181 -51.49 6.13 -10.05
C MET A 181 -50.49 5.02 -9.71
N SER A 182 -49.21 5.30 -9.96
CA SER A 182 -48.11 4.42 -9.59
C SER A 182 -47.98 4.38 -8.06
N ILE A 183 -47.91 3.19 -7.48
CA ILE A 183 -47.78 3.00 -6.02
C ILE A 183 -46.50 3.71 -5.54
N ALA A 184 -46.60 4.52 -4.49
CA ALA A 184 -45.44 5.17 -3.92
C ALA A 184 -44.43 4.10 -3.43
N PRO A 185 -43.13 4.26 -3.71
CA PRO A 185 -42.13 3.31 -3.24
C PRO A 185 -42.08 3.25 -1.71
N SER A 186 -41.78 2.06 -1.17
CA SER A 186 -41.59 1.83 0.28
C SER A 186 -40.25 2.32 0.80
N VAL A 187 -39.31 2.62 -0.11
CA VAL A 187 -37.96 3.09 0.18
C VAL A 187 -37.83 4.53 -0.29
N LEU A 188 -37.34 5.41 0.59
CA LEU A 188 -36.89 6.76 0.24
C LEU A 188 -35.42 6.71 -0.13
N GLN A 189 -35.07 7.16 -1.33
CA GLN A 189 -33.69 7.36 -1.74
C GLN A 189 -33.42 8.85 -1.93
N MET A 190 -32.36 9.37 -1.34
CA MET A 190 -31.94 10.76 -1.49
C MET A 190 -30.44 10.93 -1.20
N THR A 191 -29.83 12.01 -1.68
CA THR A 191 -28.47 12.40 -1.32
C THR A 191 -28.51 13.63 -0.42
N VAL A 192 -28.06 13.52 0.82
CA VAL A 192 -28.11 14.61 1.81
C VAL A 192 -26.78 15.35 1.90
N GLU A 193 -26.86 16.67 2.07
CA GLU A 193 -25.72 17.56 2.32
C GLU A 193 -25.58 17.81 3.83
N LEU A 194 -24.47 17.36 4.41
CA LEU A 194 -24.17 17.41 5.83
C LEU A 194 -22.96 18.32 6.10
N PRO A 195 -23.17 19.61 6.45
CA PRO A 195 -22.08 20.47 6.89
C PRO A 195 -21.53 19.97 8.24
N LEU A 196 -20.28 19.49 8.27
CA LEU A 196 -19.67 18.93 9.47
C LEU A 196 -19.52 19.95 10.61
N ALA A 197 -19.54 21.25 10.30
CA ALA A 197 -19.49 22.33 11.29
C ALA A 197 -20.69 22.30 12.27
N HIS A 198 -21.84 21.78 11.84
CA HIS A 198 -23.07 21.74 12.61
C HIS A 198 -23.34 20.32 13.11
N HIS A 199 -22.48 19.82 13.99
CA HIS A 199 -22.65 18.53 14.65
C HIS A 199 -22.92 18.70 16.14
N GLU A 200 -23.82 17.88 16.68
CA GLU A 200 -24.05 17.76 18.12
C GLU A 200 -23.70 16.34 18.55
N ARG A 201 -22.93 16.20 19.64
CA ARG A 201 -22.56 14.90 20.19
C ARG A 201 -23.39 14.59 21.42
N VAL A 202 -24.10 13.48 21.36
CA VAL A 202 -24.86 12.94 22.50
C VAL A 202 -24.43 11.49 22.73
N GLY A 203 -23.60 11.26 23.75
CA GLY A 203 -23.02 9.94 24.03
C GLY A 203 -22.15 9.42 22.89
N ASN A 204 -22.46 8.23 22.38
CA ASN A 204 -21.78 7.57 21.26
C ASN A 204 -22.42 7.88 19.89
N CYS A 205 -23.26 8.91 19.83
CA CYS A 205 -23.98 9.32 18.63
C CYS A 205 -23.61 10.75 18.23
N THR A 206 -23.44 10.95 16.94
CA THR A 206 -23.24 12.24 16.30
C THR A 206 -24.50 12.60 15.51
N PHE A 207 -25.07 13.75 15.81
CA PHE A 207 -26.22 14.33 15.12
C PHE A 207 -25.69 15.33 14.10
N LEU A 208 -25.92 15.07 12.82
CA LEU A 208 -25.52 15.96 11.73
C LEU A 208 -26.77 16.58 11.11
N LYS A 209 -26.83 17.91 11.11
CA LYS A 209 -27.94 18.63 10.49
C LYS A 209 -27.91 18.44 8.98
N VAL A 210 -29.05 18.05 8.40
CA VAL A 210 -29.23 17.99 6.95
C VAL A 210 -29.54 19.39 6.43
N HIS A 211 -28.65 19.94 5.61
CA HIS A 211 -28.85 21.27 5.03
C HIS A 211 -29.78 21.22 3.82
N ASN A 212 -29.48 20.33 2.87
CA ASN A 212 -30.30 20.03 1.70
C ASN A 212 -30.36 18.52 1.48
N ALA A 213 -31.43 18.06 0.84
CA ALA A 213 -31.59 16.70 0.32
C ALA A 213 -31.85 16.78 -1.19
N ILE A 214 -31.08 16.05 -1.98
CA ILE A 214 -31.22 15.96 -3.43
C ILE A 214 -31.92 14.64 -3.74
N MET A 215 -33.11 14.73 -4.34
CA MET A 215 -33.90 13.57 -4.74
C MET A 215 -33.33 12.90 -6.01
N PRO A 216 -33.73 11.66 -6.35
CA PRO A 216 -33.17 10.92 -7.50
C PRO A 216 -33.36 11.63 -8.85
N ASP A 217 -34.38 12.49 -8.97
CA ASP A 217 -34.64 13.34 -10.12
C ASP A 217 -33.81 14.65 -10.14
N LYS A 218 -32.83 14.75 -9.24
CA LYS A 218 -31.97 15.92 -9.01
C LYS A 218 -32.72 17.15 -8.49
N THR A 219 -33.92 16.98 -7.94
CA THR A 219 -34.62 18.09 -7.29
C THR A 219 -34.07 18.33 -5.88
N PRO A 220 -33.59 19.55 -5.56
CA PRO A 220 -33.17 19.89 -4.22
C PRO A 220 -34.39 20.19 -3.35
N VAL A 221 -34.41 19.63 -2.15
CA VAL A 221 -35.47 19.77 -1.15
C VAL A 221 -34.82 20.12 0.18
N ILE A 222 -35.45 21.00 0.96
CA ILE A 222 -35.06 21.27 2.34
C ILE A 222 -35.92 20.36 3.23
N PRO A 223 -35.34 19.34 3.88
CA PRO A 223 -36.12 18.37 4.63
C PRO A 223 -36.57 18.92 5.98
N TYR A 224 -37.88 18.98 6.22
CA TYR A 224 -38.50 19.30 7.52
C TYR A 224 -39.85 18.58 7.67
N CYS A 225 -40.29 18.35 8.90
CA CYS A 225 -41.56 17.71 9.23
C CYS A 225 -42.30 18.55 10.26
N ASN A 226 -43.54 18.96 9.94
CA ASN A 226 -44.33 19.86 10.78
C ASN A 226 -45.06 19.13 11.93
N THR A 227 -45.12 17.79 11.85
CA THR A 227 -45.72 16.89 12.82
C THR A 227 -44.74 16.51 13.94
N ALA A 228 -45.15 15.62 14.86
CA ALA A 228 -44.27 15.06 15.88
C ALA A 228 -43.02 14.41 15.27
N LEU A 229 -41.92 14.35 16.04
CA LEU A 229 -40.62 13.80 15.62
C LEU A 229 -40.78 12.44 14.93
N GLN A 230 -40.46 12.40 13.64
CA GLN A 230 -40.44 11.18 12.84
C GLN A 230 -39.03 10.58 12.87
N LYS A 231 -38.95 9.26 13.07
CA LYS A 231 -37.68 8.51 13.06
C LYS A 231 -37.76 7.41 12.01
N LEU A 232 -36.78 7.39 11.11
CA LEU A 232 -36.69 6.38 10.07
C LEU A 232 -35.35 5.66 10.16
N ASN A 233 -35.40 4.34 9.99
CA ASN A 233 -34.21 3.53 9.86
C ASN A 233 -33.73 3.57 8.42
N CYS A 234 -32.48 3.96 8.23
CA CYS A 234 -31.89 4.12 6.92
C CYS A 234 -30.52 3.45 6.85
N ASN A 235 -30.07 3.18 5.63
CA ASN A 235 -28.68 2.91 5.34
C ASN A 235 -28.09 4.11 4.62
N ALA A 236 -26.85 4.48 4.98
CA ALA A 236 -26.15 5.57 4.32
C ALA A 236 -24.82 5.14 3.70
N VAL A 237 -24.46 5.78 2.61
CA VAL A 237 -23.16 5.70 1.97
C VAL A 237 -22.68 7.14 1.76
N CYS A 238 -21.73 7.55 2.57
CA CYS A 238 -21.13 8.87 2.59
C CYS A 238 -19.82 8.91 1.81
N ASP A 239 -19.44 10.11 1.42
CA ASP A 239 -18.22 10.38 0.67
C ASP A 239 -16.97 10.59 1.50
N ASN A 240 -17.18 10.97 2.75
CA ASN A 240 -16.14 11.21 3.72
C ASN A 240 -15.80 9.91 4.45
N SER A 241 -14.52 9.56 4.47
CA SER A 241 -14.07 8.31 5.08
C SER A 241 -14.22 8.27 6.60
N ALA A 242 -14.07 9.40 7.30
CA ALA A 242 -14.30 9.46 8.74
C ALA A 242 -15.79 9.26 9.08
N VAL A 243 -16.70 9.80 8.26
CA VAL A 243 -18.14 9.60 8.40
C VAL A 243 -18.54 8.16 8.02
N MET A 244 -17.97 7.61 6.95
CA MET A 244 -18.17 6.21 6.58
C MET A 244 -17.71 5.24 7.67
N ASP A 245 -16.52 5.44 8.23
CA ASP A 245 -16.00 4.63 9.33
C ASP A 245 -16.85 4.77 10.60
N LEU A 246 -17.53 5.91 10.80
CA LEU A 246 -18.48 6.09 11.90
C LEU A 246 -19.73 5.21 11.72
N ILE A 247 -20.27 5.09 10.51
CA ILE A 247 -21.55 4.41 10.26
C ILE A 247 -21.40 2.94 9.87
N THR A 248 -20.27 2.55 9.29
CA THR A 248 -20.05 1.17 8.84
C THR A 248 -19.89 0.24 10.04
N ARG A 249 -20.85 -0.68 10.15
CA ARG A 249 -20.89 -1.73 11.17
C ARG A 249 -20.88 -3.09 10.49
N PRO A 250 -20.31 -4.12 11.13
CA PRO A 250 -20.50 -5.47 10.64
C PRO A 250 -21.99 -5.85 10.66
N ALA A 251 -22.42 -6.69 9.71
CA ALA A 251 -23.83 -7.07 9.57
C ALA A 251 -24.37 -7.93 10.73
N ASP A 252 -23.47 -8.54 11.50
CA ASP A 252 -23.72 -9.35 12.70
C ASP A 252 -22.99 -8.72 13.90
N GLU A 253 -23.68 -8.56 15.03
CA GLU A 253 -23.15 -7.94 16.25
C GLU A 253 -22.03 -8.76 16.92
N ASN A 254 -21.94 -10.07 16.63
CA ASN A 254 -20.87 -10.95 17.11
C ASN A 254 -19.67 -11.05 16.15
N TYR A 255 -19.66 -10.25 15.08
CA TYR A 255 -18.62 -10.32 14.06
C TYR A 255 -17.32 -9.66 14.53
N SER A 256 -16.26 -10.45 14.67
CA SER A 256 -14.89 -9.95 14.71
C SER A 256 -14.21 -10.18 13.35
N PRO A 257 -13.62 -9.15 12.72
CA PRO A 257 -12.93 -9.28 11.43
C PRO A 257 -11.89 -10.41 11.40
N ALA A 258 -11.17 -10.62 12.51
CA ALA A 258 -10.14 -11.66 12.64
C ALA A 258 -10.68 -13.11 12.69
N MET A 259 -11.99 -13.31 12.87
CA MET A 259 -12.62 -14.64 12.94
C MET A 259 -13.49 -14.96 11.72
N SER A 260 -13.55 -14.05 10.75
CA SER A 260 -14.37 -14.26 9.55
C SER A 260 -13.64 -15.15 8.53
N TYR A 261 -14.39 -15.97 7.80
CA TYR A 261 -13.79 -16.81 6.76
C TYR A 261 -13.24 -15.97 5.60
N GLN A 262 -13.85 -14.81 5.30
CA GLN A 262 -13.36 -13.87 4.28
C GLN A 262 -11.95 -13.38 4.61
N PHE A 263 -11.71 -13.01 5.88
CA PHE A 263 -10.39 -12.61 6.36
C PHE A 263 -9.37 -13.74 6.20
N TRP A 264 -9.65 -14.94 6.70
CA TRP A 264 -8.71 -16.06 6.63
C TRP A 264 -8.42 -16.51 5.19
N LEU A 265 -9.43 -16.47 4.32
CA LEU A 265 -9.26 -16.75 2.90
C LEU A 265 -8.34 -15.71 2.23
N PHE A 266 -8.63 -14.42 2.41
CA PHE A 266 -7.81 -13.33 1.88
C PHE A 266 -6.37 -13.39 2.42
N PHE A 267 -6.22 -13.58 3.72
CA PHE A 267 -4.93 -13.69 4.40
C PHE A 267 -4.09 -14.86 3.89
N PHE A 268 -4.69 -16.05 3.77
CA PHE A 268 -4.00 -17.23 3.26
C PHE A 268 -3.56 -17.03 1.80
N LEU A 269 -4.44 -16.50 0.94
CA LEU A 269 -4.11 -16.21 -0.45
C LEU A 269 -2.96 -15.21 -0.57
N LEU A 270 -2.92 -14.18 0.28
CA LEU A 270 -1.82 -13.23 0.32
C LEU A 270 -0.51 -13.85 0.80
N ILE A 271 -0.53 -14.72 1.81
CA ILE A 271 0.67 -15.46 2.25
C ILE A 271 1.22 -16.29 1.09
N VAL A 272 0.36 -17.04 0.41
CA VAL A 272 0.76 -17.88 -0.73
C VAL A 272 1.31 -17.02 -1.86
N ALA A 273 0.62 -15.94 -2.23
CA ALA A 273 1.07 -15.02 -3.28
C ALA A 273 2.43 -14.39 -2.94
N TRP A 274 2.57 -13.80 -1.75
CA TRP A 274 3.79 -13.10 -1.34
C TRP A 274 4.99 -14.05 -1.18
N SER A 275 4.77 -15.21 -0.57
CA SER A 275 5.81 -16.23 -0.43
C SER A 275 6.24 -16.76 -1.80
N SER A 276 5.29 -16.96 -2.72
CA SER A 276 5.60 -17.40 -4.08
C SER A 276 6.39 -16.37 -4.84
N MET A 277 6.00 -15.09 -4.79
CA MET A 277 6.74 -13.99 -5.41
C MET A 277 8.16 -13.86 -4.84
N ALA A 278 8.32 -14.01 -3.53
CA ALA A 278 9.63 -14.00 -2.88
C ALA A 278 10.55 -15.11 -3.40
N VAL A 279 10.02 -16.33 -3.57
CA VAL A 279 10.76 -17.47 -4.12
C VAL A 279 11.07 -17.28 -5.62
N VAL A 280 10.12 -16.78 -6.41
CA VAL A 280 10.37 -16.46 -7.83
C VAL A 280 11.49 -15.43 -7.95
N GLY A 281 11.48 -14.38 -7.12
CA GLY A 281 12.55 -13.38 -7.10
C GLY A 281 13.91 -13.99 -6.76
N SER A 282 14.02 -14.71 -5.64
CA SER A 282 15.33 -15.25 -5.20
C SER A 282 15.88 -16.33 -6.14
N VAL A 283 15.03 -17.25 -6.62
CA VAL A 283 15.45 -18.31 -7.54
C VAL A 283 15.71 -17.74 -8.94
N GLY A 284 14.90 -16.77 -9.39
CA GLY A 284 15.10 -16.05 -10.64
C GLY A 284 16.43 -15.30 -10.67
N ASP A 285 16.77 -14.60 -9.59
CA ASP A 285 18.06 -13.94 -9.42
C ASP A 285 19.22 -14.96 -9.49
N ALA A 286 19.10 -16.09 -8.80
CA ALA A 286 20.11 -17.16 -8.84
C ALA A 286 20.30 -17.75 -10.25
N ILE A 287 19.21 -18.02 -10.98
CA ILE A 287 19.27 -18.47 -12.38
C ILE A 287 19.94 -17.39 -13.26
N CYS A 288 19.63 -16.11 -13.02
CA CYS A 288 20.22 -14.99 -13.76
C CYS A 288 21.74 -14.90 -13.54
N PHE A 289 22.21 -15.00 -12.29
CA PHE A 289 23.65 -15.05 -12.00
C PHE A 289 24.32 -16.25 -12.67
N GLY A 290 23.69 -17.42 -12.63
CA GLY A 290 24.22 -18.61 -13.30
C GLY A 290 24.29 -18.48 -14.83
N MET A 291 23.36 -17.77 -15.45
CA MET A 291 23.40 -17.47 -16.89
C MET A 291 24.45 -16.40 -17.26
N LEU A 292 24.75 -15.47 -16.36
CA LEU A 292 25.74 -14.41 -16.58
C LEU A 292 27.19 -14.91 -16.47
N GLY A 293 27.42 -16.02 -15.76
CA GLY A 293 28.76 -16.60 -15.57
C GLY A 293 29.75 -15.56 -15.03
N ASP A 294 30.84 -15.33 -15.77
CA ASP A 294 31.93 -14.41 -15.38
C ASP A 294 31.55 -12.92 -15.46
N LYS A 295 30.30 -12.58 -15.80
CA LYS A 295 29.84 -11.19 -16.01
C LYS A 295 28.74 -10.75 -15.01
N PRO A 296 28.95 -10.86 -13.68
CA PRO A 296 27.94 -10.50 -12.68
C PRO A 296 27.56 -9.01 -12.71
N ASN A 297 28.46 -8.13 -13.18
CA ASN A 297 28.21 -6.69 -13.32
C ASN A 297 27.05 -6.35 -14.26
N HIS A 298 26.63 -7.27 -15.14
CA HIS A 298 25.48 -7.10 -16.03
C HIS A 298 24.14 -7.48 -15.39
N PHE A 299 24.11 -7.96 -14.13
CA PHE A 299 22.88 -8.33 -13.42
C PHE A 299 21.88 -7.17 -13.33
N GLY A 300 22.35 -5.98 -12.97
CA GLY A 300 21.51 -4.78 -12.89
C GLY A 300 20.80 -4.46 -14.20
N GLN A 301 21.44 -4.70 -15.34
CA GLN A 301 20.85 -4.49 -16.67
C GLN A 301 19.73 -5.50 -17.00
N GLN A 302 19.75 -6.68 -16.39
CA GLN A 302 18.65 -7.65 -16.50
C GLN A 302 17.50 -7.24 -15.59
N ARG A 303 17.81 -6.94 -14.32
CA ARG A 303 16.83 -6.60 -13.28
C ARG A 303 16.07 -5.31 -13.57
N LEU A 304 16.70 -4.36 -14.26
CA LEU A 304 16.12 -3.09 -14.72
C LEU A 304 14.77 -3.28 -15.43
N TRP A 305 14.66 -4.32 -16.27
CA TRP A 305 13.44 -4.60 -17.03
C TRP A 305 12.25 -4.95 -16.13
N GLY A 306 12.50 -5.44 -14.91
CA GLY A 306 11.46 -5.63 -13.90
C GLY A 306 10.85 -4.32 -13.42
N ALA A 307 11.67 -3.31 -13.15
CA ALA A 307 11.16 -1.98 -12.75
C ALA A 307 10.39 -1.29 -13.89
N VAL A 308 10.85 -1.48 -15.14
CA VAL A 308 10.14 -0.99 -16.33
C VAL A 308 8.76 -1.66 -16.46
N GLY A 309 8.69 -2.99 -16.32
CA GLY A 309 7.43 -3.74 -16.34
C GLY A 309 6.49 -3.29 -15.22
N TRP A 310 7.02 -3.11 -14.01
CA TRP A 310 6.25 -2.66 -12.85
C TRP A 310 5.64 -1.28 -13.05
N GLY A 311 6.48 -0.28 -13.37
CA GLY A 311 6.02 1.10 -13.56
C GLY A 311 5.01 1.22 -14.70
N LEU A 312 5.26 0.58 -15.84
CA LEU A 312 4.38 0.67 -17.01
C LEU A 312 3.01 0.04 -16.75
N PHE A 313 2.97 -1.18 -16.22
CA PHE A 313 1.71 -1.89 -16.04
C PHE A 313 0.89 -1.40 -14.85
N THR A 314 1.52 -0.80 -13.82
CA THR A 314 0.77 -0.12 -12.75
C THR A 314 0.05 1.12 -13.30
N VAL A 315 0.73 1.91 -14.15
CA VAL A 315 0.11 3.06 -14.83
C VAL A 315 -1.07 2.62 -15.69
N ILE A 316 -0.86 1.62 -16.57
CA ILE A 316 -1.91 1.10 -17.45
C ILE A 316 -3.10 0.59 -16.63
N ALA A 317 -2.85 -0.20 -15.58
CA ALA A 317 -3.90 -0.72 -14.72
C ALA A 317 -4.70 0.40 -14.05
N GLY A 318 -4.03 1.41 -13.51
CA GLY A 318 -4.69 2.57 -12.90
C GLY A 318 -5.67 3.26 -13.85
N PHE A 319 -5.23 3.58 -15.07
CA PHE A 319 -6.10 4.20 -16.09
C PHE A 319 -7.27 3.31 -16.51
N VAL A 320 -7.02 2.01 -16.73
CA VAL A 320 -8.06 1.09 -17.21
C VAL A 320 -9.09 0.80 -16.10
N VAL A 321 -8.66 0.65 -14.85
CA VAL A 321 -9.58 0.47 -13.71
C VAL A 321 -10.50 1.68 -13.58
N ASP A 322 -9.97 2.91 -13.66
CA ASP A 322 -10.80 4.11 -13.60
C ASP A 322 -11.77 4.22 -14.77
N GLU A 323 -11.30 3.98 -16.00
CA GLU A 323 -12.13 4.06 -17.20
C GLU A 323 -13.32 3.07 -17.16
N LEU A 324 -13.06 1.83 -16.72
CA LEU A 324 -14.09 0.79 -16.62
C LEU A 324 -15.03 0.99 -15.41
N SER A 325 -14.62 1.79 -14.43
CA SER A 325 -15.39 2.02 -13.20
C SER A 325 -16.17 3.33 -13.19
N LYS A 326 -16.16 4.14 -14.26
CA LYS A 326 -16.84 5.47 -14.30
C LYS A 326 -18.32 5.46 -13.92
N THR A 327 -19.01 4.35 -14.14
CA THR A 327 -20.45 4.20 -13.86
C THR A 327 -20.72 3.48 -12.54
N GLN A 328 -19.68 3.03 -11.84
CA GLN A 328 -19.77 2.22 -10.65
C GLN A 328 -19.31 3.01 -9.42
N PHE A 329 -20.04 2.88 -8.32
CA PHE A 329 -19.65 3.50 -7.05
C PHE A 329 -18.36 2.88 -6.48
N LYS A 330 -18.14 1.58 -6.74
CA LYS A 330 -16.94 0.85 -6.35
C LYS A 330 -16.02 0.67 -7.56
N LYS A 331 -14.71 0.69 -7.34
CA LYS A 331 -13.73 0.44 -8.40
C LYS A 331 -13.69 -1.04 -8.73
N ASP A 332 -13.75 -1.35 -10.02
CA ASP A 332 -13.67 -2.70 -10.56
C ASP A 332 -12.21 -3.04 -10.92
N TYR A 333 -11.59 -3.85 -10.05
CA TYR A 333 -10.21 -4.31 -10.23
C TYR A 333 -10.11 -5.60 -11.07
N THR A 334 -11.22 -6.14 -11.57
CA THR A 334 -11.26 -7.42 -12.29
C THR A 334 -10.24 -7.46 -13.43
N ILE A 335 -10.12 -6.37 -14.19
CA ILE A 335 -9.17 -6.26 -15.30
C ILE A 335 -7.71 -6.36 -14.84
N ALA A 336 -7.38 -5.84 -13.66
CA ALA A 336 -6.04 -5.92 -13.09
C ALA A 336 -5.67 -7.37 -12.76
N PHE A 337 -6.61 -8.17 -12.24
CA PHE A 337 -6.42 -9.60 -12.02
C PHE A 337 -6.21 -10.38 -13.34
N TYR A 338 -6.90 -10.02 -14.41
CA TYR A 338 -6.67 -10.61 -15.73
C TYR A 338 -5.28 -10.29 -16.29
N PHE A 339 -4.76 -9.08 -16.06
CA PHE A 339 -3.38 -8.76 -16.42
C PHE A 339 -2.36 -9.66 -15.70
N VAL A 340 -2.63 -10.06 -14.45
CA VAL A 340 -1.77 -11.01 -13.72
C VAL A 340 -1.67 -12.33 -14.47
N ILE A 341 -2.80 -12.98 -14.76
CA ILE A 341 -2.81 -14.29 -15.41
C ILE A 341 -2.15 -14.21 -16.80
N PHE A 342 -2.50 -13.19 -17.58
CA PHE A 342 -1.96 -13.03 -18.94
C PHE A 342 -0.44 -12.86 -18.93
N ASN A 343 0.09 -11.90 -18.16
CA ASN A 343 1.52 -11.62 -18.16
C ASN A 343 2.35 -12.70 -17.46
N VAL A 344 1.84 -13.30 -16.36
CA VAL A 344 2.56 -14.40 -15.70
C VAL A 344 2.55 -15.65 -16.58
N PHE A 345 1.48 -15.93 -17.32
CA PHE A 345 1.47 -17.01 -18.31
C PHE A 345 2.55 -16.80 -19.38
N LEU A 346 2.65 -15.59 -19.94
CA LEU A 346 3.74 -15.24 -20.87
C LEU A 346 5.12 -15.38 -20.22
N SER A 347 5.28 -14.97 -18.95
CA SER A 347 6.51 -15.18 -18.19
C SER A 347 6.87 -16.66 -18.07
N ILE A 348 5.90 -17.55 -17.81
CA ILE A 348 6.12 -19.00 -17.72
C ILE A 348 6.59 -19.55 -19.07
N VAL A 349 5.98 -19.14 -20.18
CA VAL A 349 6.37 -19.54 -21.54
C VAL A 349 7.81 -19.14 -21.83
N VAL A 350 8.19 -17.91 -21.51
CA VAL A 350 9.57 -17.42 -21.68
C VAL A 350 10.53 -18.12 -20.74
N SER A 351 10.14 -18.32 -19.48
CA SER A 351 10.95 -18.99 -18.45
C SER A 351 11.20 -20.46 -18.79
N TYR A 352 10.27 -21.11 -19.49
CA TYR A 352 10.44 -22.46 -20.00
C TYR A 352 11.55 -22.55 -21.06
N GLN A 353 11.84 -21.47 -21.78
CA GLN A 353 12.92 -21.41 -22.78
C GLN A 353 14.31 -21.21 -22.15
N LEU A 354 14.40 -20.92 -20.85
CA LEU A 354 15.67 -20.74 -20.15
C LEU A 354 16.48 -22.04 -20.16
N LYS A 355 17.69 -21.97 -20.69
CA LYS A 355 18.68 -23.05 -20.66
C LYS A 355 19.57 -22.84 -19.45
N TYR A 356 19.25 -23.51 -18.36
CA TYR A 356 20.00 -23.39 -17.11
C TYR A 356 20.21 -24.78 -16.50
N THR A 357 21.45 -25.04 -16.09
CA THR A 357 21.86 -26.24 -15.38
C THR A 357 22.62 -25.80 -14.14
N GLN A 358 22.16 -26.21 -12.96
CA GLN A 358 22.78 -25.82 -11.70
C GLN A 358 24.17 -26.48 -11.55
N THR A 359 25.21 -25.66 -11.42
CA THR A 359 26.61 -26.12 -11.31
C THR A 359 27.21 -25.92 -9.92
N HIS A 360 26.66 -25.02 -9.08
CA HIS A 360 27.19 -24.70 -7.76
C HIS A 360 26.18 -24.95 -6.64
N ILE A 361 26.67 -25.52 -5.54
CA ILE A 361 25.95 -25.71 -4.27
C ILE A 361 26.51 -24.69 -3.27
N SER A 362 25.63 -23.91 -2.63
CA SER A 362 26.04 -22.97 -1.59
C SER A 362 26.43 -23.72 -0.30
N ARG A 363 27.52 -23.31 0.36
CA ARG A 363 27.89 -23.81 1.69
C ARG A 363 27.20 -22.96 2.76
N ASN A 364 26.71 -23.59 3.82
CA ASN A 364 26.09 -22.88 4.94
C ASN A 364 27.13 -22.12 5.76
N ILE A 365 27.10 -20.79 5.69
CA ILE A 365 27.98 -19.84 6.39
C ILE A 365 27.18 -19.16 7.53
N LEU A 366 26.54 -19.93 8.41
CA LEU A 366 25.78 -19.34 9.54
C LEU A 366 26.66 -18.96 10.74
N ARG A 367 27.81 -19.63 10.91
CA ARG A 367 28.70 -19.42 12.07
C ARG A 367 29.49 -18.12 11.98
N ASP A 368 29.86 -17.69 10.78
CA ASP A 368 30.67 -16.48 10.56
C ASP A 368 29.82 -15.19 10.64
N VAL A 369 28.52 -15.29 10.36
CA VAL A 369 27.55 -14.18 10.46
C VAL A 369 27.25 -13.81 11.92
N GLY A 370 27.24 -14.78 12.83
CA GLY A 370 26.98 -14.51 14.26
C GLY A 370 28.04 -13.62 14.93
N LEU A 371 29.29 -13.64 14.43
CA LEU A 371 30.37 -12.82 14.95
C LEU A 371 30.27 -11.33 14.53
N MET A 372 29.45 -11.01 13.53
CA MET A 372 29.25 -9.64 13.02
C MET A 372 28.40 -8.77 13.95
N PHE A 373 27.55 -9.36 14.79
CA PHE A 373 26.69 -8.63 15.72
C PHE A 373 27.43 -8.06 16.94
N SER A 374 28.74 -8.24 17.03
CA SER A 374 29.56 -7.75 18.15
C SER A 374 30.19 -6.37 17.91
N GLU A 375 30.11 -5.82 16.70
CA GLU A 375 30.70 -4.53 16.34
C GLU A 375 29.65 -3.41 16.32
N ALA A 376 29.92 -2.30 17.03
CA ALA A 376 28.99 -1.19 17.18
C ALA A 376 28.53 -0.58 15.84
N ARG A 377 29.43 -0.51 14.84
CA ARG A 377 29.10 0.03 13.50
C ARG A 377 28.09 -0.83 12.74
N ILE A 378 28.13 -2.14 12.94
CA ILE A 378 27.21 -3.09 12.30
C ILE A 378 25.82 -2.95 12.94
N LEU A 379 25.76 -2.79 14.26
CA LEU A 379 24.50 -2.54 14.97
C LEU A 379 23.83 -1.23 14.51
N VAL A 380 24.60 -0.14 14.36
CA VAL A 380 24.08 1.13 13.83
C VAL A 380 23.55 0.97 12.41
N PHE A 381 24.24 0.21 11.56
CA PHE A 381 23.79 -0.07 10.20
C PHE A 381 22.51 -0.93 10.15
N ILE A 382 22.42 -1.97 10.98
CA ILE A 382 21.22 -2.80 11.10
C ILE A 382 20.03 -1.96 11.60
N ALA A 383 20.23 -1.11 12.61
CA ALA A 383 19.20 -0.20 13.10
C ALA A 383 18.74 0.77 11.99
N TRP A 384 19.68 1.30 11.19
CA TRP A 384 19.35 2.12 10.03
C TRP A 384 18.50 1.36 9.00
N CYS A 385 18.84 0.11 8.68
CA CYS A 385 18.02 -0.73 7.78
C CYS A 385 16.61 -0.96 8.33
N ILE A 386 16.45 -1.18 9.64
CA ILE A 386 15.14 -1.34 10.27
C ILE A 386 14.32 -0.06 10.16
N ILE A 387 14.90 1.10 10.47
CA ILE A 387 14.21 2.41 10.40
C ILE A 387 13.76 2.71 8.97
N VAL A 388 14.63 2.49 7.99
CA VAL A 388 14.28 2.67 6.56
C VAL A 388 13.21 1.66 6.13
N GLY A 389 13.25 0.43 6.64
CA GLY A 389 12.22 -0.58 6.43
C GLY A 389 10.86 -0.15 6.99
N ILE A 390 10.83 0.38 8.22
CA ILE A 390 9.60 0.91 8.86
C ILE A 390 8.97 1.99 7.98
N ASN A 391 9.77 2.97 7.54
CA ASN A 391 9.29 4.04 6.68
C ASN A 391 8.80 3.50 5.33
N THR A 392 9.55 2.58 4.70
CA THR A 392 9.14 1.95 3.44
C THR A 392 7.81 1.20 3.58
N GLY A 393 7.63 0.44 4.65
CA GLY A 393 6.39 -0.30 4.90
C GLY A 393 5.17 0.60 5.05
N ILE A 394 5.31 1.72 5.78
CA ILE A 394 4.23 2.72 5.90
C ILE A 394 3.84 3.27 4.53
N LEU A 395 4.84 3.60 3.70
CA LEU A 395 4.64 4.17 2.38
C LEU A 395 3.94 3.19 1.43
N TRP A 396 4.41 1.95 1.37
CA TRP A 396 3.86 0.92 0.48
C TRP A 396 2.40 0.57 0.78
N GLN A 397 2.00 0.57 2.06
CA GLN A 397 0.64 0.14 2.41
C GLN A 397 -0.36 1.30 2.51
N PHE A 398 0.05 2.48 2.95
CA PHE A 398 -0.88 3.54 3.34
C PHE A 398 -0.80 4.82 2.49
N LEU A 399 0.12 4.93 1.53
CA LEU A 399 0.15 6.09 0.63
C LEU A 399 -1.14 6.18 -0.20
N PHE A 400 -1.56 5.09 -0.84
CA PHE A 400 -2.76 5.08 -1.68
C PHE A 400 -4.03 5.29 -0.85
N TRP A 401 -4.08 4.73 0.36
CA TRP A 401 -5.17 5.01 1.31
C TRP A 401 -5.29 6.50 1.62
N HIS A 402 -4.16 7.16 1.88
CA HIS A 402 -4.13 8.60 2.15
C HIS A 402 -4.53 9.43 0.93
N LEU A 403 -4.13 9.03 -0.28
CA LEU A 403 -4.56 9.70 -1.51
C LEU A 403 -6.08 9.56 -1.74
N GLU A 404 -6.65 8.38 -1.50
CA GLU A 404 -8.11 8.18 -1.56
C GLU A 404 -8.87 9.01 -0.52
N ASP A 405 -8.34 9.10 0.71
CA ASP A 405 -8.94 9.93 1.75
C ASP A 405 -8.93 11.42 1.38
N LEU A 406 -7.86 11.88 0.71
CA LEU A 406 -7.77 13.26 0.21
C LEU A 406 -8.66 13.53 -1.00
N ALA A 407 -8.95 12.51 -1.82
CA ALA A 407 -9.80 12.64 -3.01
C ALA A 407 -11.31 12.75 -2.68
N GLY A 408 -11.76 12.20 -1.54
CA GLY A 408 -13.16 12.31 -1.10
C GLY A 408 -14.13 11.59 -2.06
N ILE A 409 -15.17 12.30 -2.56
CA ILE A 409 -16.11 11.76 -3.58
C ILE A 409 -15.44 11.62 -4.94
N ASP A 410 -14.58 12.58 -5.31
CA ASP A 410 -14.04 12.69 -6.67
C ASP A 410 -12.94 11.65 -6.87
N ARG A 411 -13.39 10.41 -7.05
CA ARG A 411 -12.55 9.22 -7.20
C ARG A 411 -12.46 8.78 -8.64
N ASP A 412 -13.02 9.51 -9.60
CA ASP A 412 -13.10 9.05 -10.99
C ASP A 412 -11.70 8.83 -11.61
N TRP A 413 -10.71 9.59 -11.15
CA TRP A 413 -9.33 9.57 -11.63
C TRP A 413 -8.31 9.04 -10.61
N ILE A 414 -8.76 8.58 -9.44
CA ILE A 414 -7.86 8.29 -8.32
C ILE A 414 -6.92 7.11 -8.60
N LYS A 415 -7.37 6.08 -9.31
CA LYS A 415 -6.52 4.91 -9.65
C LYS A 415 -5.50 5.27 -10.72
N ALA A 416 -5.86 6.15 -11.64
CA ALA A 416 -4.94 6.72 -12.61
C ALA A 416 -3.85 7.56 -11.91
N LEU A 417 -4.21 8.36 -10.89
CA LEU A 417 -3.21 9.08 -10.09
C LEU A 417 -2.27 8.11 -9.35
N GLU A 418 -2.80 7.10 -8.68
CA GLU A 418 -2.01 6.07 -7.98
C GLU A 418 -1.08 5.33 -8.95
N GLY A 419 -1.58 4.98 -10.14
CA GLY A 419 -0.80 4.41 -11.22
C GLY A 419 0.32 5.32 -11.70
N LEU A 420 0.02 6.60 -11.93
CA LEU A 420 1.01 7.62 -12.30
C LEU A 420 2.05 7.83 -11.20
N ALA A 421 1.65 7.83 -9.92
CA ALA A 421 2.56 7.93 -8.79
C ALA A 421 3.57 6.78 -8.79
N ALA A 422 3.11 5.54 -8.93
CA ALA A 422 3.98 4.36 -9.09
C ALA A 422 4.88 4.45 -10.34
N GLY A 423 4.35 4.98 -11.45
CA GLY A 423 5.12 5.26 -12.66
C GLY A 423 6.26 6.25 -12.41
N VAL A 424 5.98 7.39 -11.75
CA VAL A 424 6.97 8.41 -11.41
C VAL A 424 8.00 7.87 -10.42
N GLN A 425 7.58 7.09 -9.43
CA GLN A 425 8.49 6.38 -8.51
C GLN A 425 9.52 5.55 -9.29
N CYS A 426 9.08 4.70 -10.21
CA CYS A 426 9.97 3.87 -11.01
C CYS A 426 10.84 4.68 -11.98
N PHE A 427 10.22 5.44 -12.88
CA PHE A 427 10.91 6.06 -14.01
C PHE A 427 11.62 7.37 -13.65
N GLY A 428 11.01 8.18 -12.79
CA GLY A 428 11.57 9.47 -12.35
C GLY A 428 12.48 9.35 -11.12
N GLY A 429 12.17 8.43 -10.21
CA GLY A 429 12.92 8.22 -8.98
C GLY A 429 13.97 7.11 -9.09
N GLU A 430 13.55 5.86 -9.13
CA GLU A 430 14.41 4.69 -8.93
C GLU A 430 15.44 4.51 -10.03
N LEU A 431 15.03 4.50 -11.31
CA LEU A 431 15.94 4.21 -12.42
C LEU A 431 17.10 5.22 -12.49
N PRO A 432 16.89 6.55 -12.47
CA PRO A 432 18.01 7.50 -12.53
C PRO A 432 18.95 7.36 -11.34
N PHE A 433 18.42 7.15 -10.14
CA PHE A 433 19.24 7.05 -8.93
C PHE A 433 20.01 5.73 -8.84
N PHE A 434 19.54 4.64 -9.45
CA PHE A 434 20.36 3.42 -9.58
C PHE A 434 21.59 3.63 -10.47
N PHE A 435 21.49 4.44 -11.53
CA PHE A 435 22.66 4.79 -12.34
C PHE A 435 23.60 5.78 -11.65
N LEU A 436 23.02 6.75 -10.92
CA LEU A 436 23.79 7.81 -10.24
C LEU A 436 24.36 7.38 -8.88
N SER A 437 23.86 6.31 -8.27
CA SER A 437 24.20 5.92 -6.89
C SER A 437 25.70 5.71 -6.69
N GLY A 438 26.41 5.07 -7.62
CA GLY A 438 27.85 4.87 -7.52
C GLY A 438 28.64 6.18 -7.45
N TRP A 439 28.25 7.18 -8.25
CA TRP A 439 28.87 8.51 -8.23
C TRP A 439 28.55 9.25 -6.92
N ILE A 440 27.29 9.19 -6.46
CA ILE A 440 26.86 9.84 -5.21
C ILE A 440 27.58 9.24 -4.01
N ILE A 441 27.63 7.90 -3.92
CA ILE A 441 28.29 7.16 -2.84
C ILE A 441 29.79 7.44 -2.86
N LYS A 442 30.44 7.49 -4.03
CA LYS A 442 31.87 7.84 -4.12
C LYS A 442 32.15 9.26 -3.61
N ARG A 443 31.26 10.21 -3.88
CA ARG A 443 31.46 11.63 -3.51
C ARG A 443 31.12 11.92 -2.05
N LEU A 444 30.05 11.35 -1.52
CA LEU A 444 29.54 11.63 -0.18
C LEU A 444 30.01 10.59 0.86
N GLY A 445 30.31 9.37 0.44
CA GLY A 445 30.56 8.22 1.33
C GLY A 445 29.26 7.62 1.87
N HIS A 446 29.29 6.32 2.19
CA HIS A 446 28.10 5.55 2.61
C HIS A 446 27.40 6.15 3.84
N VAL A 447 28.15 6.59 4.85
CA VAL A 447 27.59 7.08 6.12
C VAL A 447 26.78 8.38 5.94
N HIS A 448 27.27 9.31 5.13
CA HIS A 448 26.51 10.54 4.83
C HIS A 448 25.30 10.24 3.96
N VAL A 449 25.42 9.32 3.01
CA VAL A 449 24.30 8.86 2.20
C VAL A 449 23.21 8.21 3.07
N MET A 450 23.57 7.41 4.08
CA MET A 450 22.61 6.86 5.05
C MET A 450 21.80 7.95 5.76
N THR A 451 22.48 9.04 6.17
CA THR A 451 21.82 10.19 6.81
C THR A 451 20.92 10.93 5.82
N LEU A 452 21.38 11.12 4.57
CA LEU A 452 20.61 11.75 3.50
C LEU A 452 19.30 10.99 3.19
N VAL A 453 19.35 9.65 3.18
CA VAL A 453 18.17 8.80 3.00
C VAL A 453 17.13 9.05 4.10
N LEU A 454 17.55 9.08 5.37
CA LEU A 454 16.64 9.33 6.50
C LEU A 454 16.02 10.74 6.44
N LEU A 455 16.83 11.76 6.11
CA LEU A 455 16.32 13.13 5.92
C LEU A 455 15.33 13.21 4.76
N SER A 456 15.60 12.52 3.66
CA SER A 456 14.70 12.47 2.50
C SER A 456 13.35 11.84 2.85
N PHE A 457 13.34 10.75 3.65
CA PHE A 457 12.10 10.19 4.20
C PHE A 457 11.35 11.21 5.07
N GLY A 458 12.05 11.92 5.94
CA GLY A 458 11.47 12.96 6.79
C GLY A 458 10.78 14.05 5.97
N ILE A 459 11.47 14.61 4.98
CA ILE A 459 10.92 15.62 4.06
C ILE A 459 9.70 15.05 3.32
N ARG A 460 9.85 13.87 2.72
CA ARG A 460 8.78 13.22 1.94
C ARG A 460 7.51 13.02 2.76
N PHE A 461 7.62 12.51 3.98
CA PHE A 461 6.50 12.29 4.88
C PHE A 461 5.87 13.58 5.39
N ILE A 462 6.67 14.61 5.73
CA ILE A 462 6.13 15.92 6.10
C ILE A 462 5.34 16.51 4.92
N LEU A 463 5.84 16.39 3.69
CA LEU A 463 5.12 16.84 2.50
C LEU A 463 3.77 16.11 2.31
N TYR A 464 3.70 14.79 2.53
CA TYR A 464 2.41 14.07 2.51
C TYR A 464 1.47 14.49 3.65
N SER A 465 2.00 14.84 4.82
CA SER A 465 1.18 15.25 5.97
C SER A 465 0.42 16.56 5.75
N VAL A 466 1.01 17.49 4.98
CA VAL A 466 0.42 18.78 4.63
C VAL A 466 -0.26 18.77 3.26
N LEU A 467 -0.27 17.62 2.59
CA LEU A 467 -0.84 17.45 1.26
C LEU A 467 -2.34 17.68 1.30
N SER A 468 -2.81 18.65 0.51
CA SER A 468 -4.24 18.96 0.35
C SER A 468 -4.74 18.61 -1.06
N ASN A 469 -3.92 18.84 -2.09
CA ASN A 469 -4.21 18.42 -3.46
C ASN A 469 -3.49 17.08 -3.74
N PRO A 470 -4.22 15.98 -4.02
CA PRO A 470 -3.62 14.67 -4.28
C PRO A 470 -2.60 14.67 -5.43
N TRP A 471 -2.81 15.48 -6.48
CA TRP A 471 -1.92 15.54 -7.65
C TRP A 471 -0.50 16.00 -7.34
N LEU A 472 -0.31 16.74 -6.24
CA LEU A 472 1.02 17.14 -5.78
C LEU A 472 1.83 15.95 -5.23
N CYS A 473 1.26 14.75 -5.12
CA CYS A 473 2.03 13.54 -4.82
C CYS A 473 3.08 13.25 -5.91
N LEU A 474 2.78 13.51 -7.19
CA LEU A 474 3.67 13.18 -8.31
C LEU A 474 5.08 13.79 -8.19
N PRO A 475 5.27 15.11 -7.96
CA PRO A 475 6.61 15.65 -7.74
C PRO A 475 7.25 15.14 -6.44
N ILE A 476 6.46 14.83 -5.40
CA ILE A 476 6.96 14.23 -4.15
C ILE A 476 7.52 12.82 -4.42
N GLU A 477 6.93 12.06 -5.34
CA GLU A 477 7.39 10.72 -5.71
C GLU A 477 8.80 10.70 -6.32
N LEU A 478 9.31 11.80 -6.85
CA LEU A 478 10.70 11.87 -7.32
C LEU A 478 11.71 11.62 -6.19
N LEU A 479 11.34 11.92 -4.93
CA LEU A 479 12.16 11.61 -3.76
C LEU A 479 12.34 10.10 -3.54
N GLN A 480 11.52 9.24 -4.17
CA GLN A 480 11.70 7.78 -4.21
C GLN A 480 13.12 7.39 -4.64
N GLY A 481 13.71 8.15 -5.57
CA GLY A 481 15.07 7.88 -6.02
C GLY A 481 16.10 7.91 -4.89
N VAL A 482 15.96 8.84 -3.95
CA VAL A 482 16.82 8.89 -2.75
C VAL A 482 16.37 7.86 -1.72
N THR A 483 15.08 7.82 -1.40
CA THR A 483 14.56 6.98 -0.30
C THR A 483 14.65 5.49 -0.58
N PHE A 484 14.61 5.07 -1.84
CA PHE A 484 14.67 3.67 -2.24
C PHE A 484 15.86 3.35 -3.15
N GLY A 485 16.05 4.08 -4.26
CA GLY A 485 17.12 3.80 -5.22
C GLY A 485 18.54 3.91 -4.63
N LEU A 486 18.83 5.05 -4.00
CA LEU A 486 20.11 5.31 -3.34
C LEU A 486 20.25 4.48 -2.05
N PHE A 487 19.17 4.32 -1.29
CA PHE A 487 19.10 3.42 -0.13
C PHE A 487 19.57 2.00 -0.48
N TYR A 488 18.94 1.38 -1.48
CA TYR A 488 19.16 -0.03 -1.81
C TYR A 488 20.60 -0.25 -2.28
N SER A 489 21.13 0.67 -3.10
CA SER A 489 22.52 0.67 -3.55
C SER A 489 23.50 0.79 -2.37
N THR A 490 23.20 1.68 -1.42
CA THR A 490 24.03 1.91 -0.23
C THR A 490 24.00 0.71 0.72
N MET A 491 22.83 0.13 0.95
CA MET A 491 22.66 -1.07 1.77
C MET A 491 23.49 -2.24 1.22
N ALA A 492 23.36 -2.55 -0.08
CA ALA A 492 24.07 -3.66 -0.70
C ALA A 492 25.59 -3.45 -0.71
N SER A 493 26.04 -2.24 -1.07
CA SER A 493 27.47 -1.91 -1.12
C SER A 493 28.11 -1.89 0.28
N TYR A 494 27.44 -1.28 1.26
CA TYR A 494 27.98 -1.21 2.62
C TYR A 494 28.02 -2.58 3.30
N ALA A 495 27.01 -3.43 3.07
CA ALA A 495 27.02 -4.81 3.54
C ALA A 495 28.22 -5.61 2.99
N SER A 496 28.58 -5.41 1.72
CA SER A 496 29.76 -6.04 1.11
C SER A 496 31.09 -5.49 1.66
N ILE A 497 31.13 -4.24 2.11
CA ILE A 497 32.32 -3.67 2.76
C ILE A 497 32.50 -4.25 4.16
N LEU A 498 31.41 -4.51 4.87
CA LEU A 498 31.43 -5.05 6.24
C LEU A 498 31.67 -6.56 6.30
N SER A 499 31.35 -7.30 5.23
CA SER A 499 31.50 -8.75 5.19
C SER A 499 32.96 -9.20 5.19
N ALA A 500 33.23 -10.32 5.85
CA ALA A 500 34.50 -11.03 5.67
C ALA A 500 34.60 -11.57 4.23
N PRO A 501 35.82 -11.69 3.66
CA PRO A 501 35.99 -12.20 2.30
C PRO A 501 35.28 -13.54 2.08
N GLY A 502 34.40 -13.62 1.08
CA GLY A 502 33.61 -14.81 0.76
C GLY A 502 32.27 -14.93 1.51
N THR A 503 31.89 -13.91 2.29
CA THR A 503 30.59 -13.85 3.01
C THR A 503 29.68 -12.73 2.52
N GLU A 504 30.07 -12.00 1.47
CA GLU A 504 29.39 -10.80 0.95
C GLU A 504 27.90 -11.05 0.66
N ALA A 505 27.61 -12.12 -0.09
CA ALA A 505 26.24 -12.48 -0.47
C ALA A 505 25.38 -12.85 0.74
N THR A 506 25.96 -13.53 1.73
CA THR A 506 25.27 -13.93 2.96
C THR A 506 24.88 -12.71 3.80
N VAL A 507 25.80 -11.75 3.94
CA VAL A 507 25.54 -10.51 4.70
C VAL A 507 24.52 -9.64 3.97
N GLN A 508 24.60 -9.52 2.65
CA GLN A 508 23.60 -8.83 1.83
C GLN A 508 22.21 -9.46 1.98
N GLY A 509 22.11 -10.79 1.96
CA GLY A 509 20.88 -11.52 2.22
C GLY A 509 20.31 -11.26 3.62
N LEU A 510 21.16 -11.26 4.65
CA LEU A 510 20.77 -10.96 6.02
C LEU A 510 20.23 -9.53 6.18
N VAL A 511 20.93 -8.52 5.65
CA VAL A 511 20.47 -7.13 5.81
C VAL A 511 19.20 -6.86 5.01
N GLY A 512 19.03 -7.52 3.85
CA GLY A 512 17.77 -7.51 3.11
C GLY A 512 16.63 -8.15 3.92
N ALA A 513 16.90 -9.27 4.59
CA ALA A 513 15.97 -9.93 5.50
C ALA A 513 15.59 -9.05 6.71
N VAL A 514 16.53 -8.30 7.27
CA VAL A 514 16.24 -7.32 8.34
C VAL A 514 15.38 -6.17 7.82
N PHE A 515 15.76 -5.57 6.70
CA PHE A 515 15.03 -4.45 6.09
C PHE A 515 13.59 -4.82 5.75
N GLU A 516 13.40 -5.90 4.98
CA GLU A 516 12.10 -6.31 4.47
C GLU A 516 11.31 -7.13 5.51
N GLY A 517 11.96 -8.09 6.19
CA GLY A 517 11.29 -9.00 7.12
C GLY A 517 10.97 -8.39 8.49
N ILE A 518 11.81 -7.50 9.02
CA ILE A 518 11.57 -6.85 10.32
C ILE A 518 11.08 -5.42 10.14
N GLY A 519 11.83 -4.62 9.36
CA GLY A 519 11.53 -3.20 9.18
C GLY A 519 10.17 -2.96 8.54
N VAL A 520 9.95 -3.45 7.31
CA VAL A 520 8.67 -3.28 6.60
C VAL A 520 7.51 -3.87 7.39
N SER A 521 7.70 -5.03 8.04
CA SER A 521 6.68 -5.63 8.90
C SER A 521 6.25 -4.75 10.06
N LEU A 522 7.20 -4.17 10.81
CA LEU A 522 6.92 -3.23 11.89
C LEU A 522 6.26 -1.95 11.35
N GLY A 523 6.72 -1.44 10.21
CA GLY A 523 6.12 -0.28 9.54
C GLY A 523 4.65 -0.50 9.18
N SER A 524 4.32 -1.64 8.58
CA SER A 524 2.94 -2.01 8.23
C SER A 524 2.04 -2.09 9.46
N PHE A 525 2.50 -2.74 10.54
CA PHE A 525 1.72 -2.89 11.77
C PHE A 525 1.48 -1.55 12.47
N ILE A 526 2.55 -0.80 12.76
CA ILE A 526 2.45 0.46 13.51
C ILE A 526 1.77 1.53 12.64
N GLY A 527 2.08 1.58 11.35
CA GLY A 527 1.40 2.44 10.38
C GLY A 527 -0.10 2.19 10.36
N GLY A 528 -0.53 0.93 10.29
CA GLY A 528 -1.95 0.57 10.31
C GLY A 528 -2.66 0.97 11.60
N ALA A 529 -2.02 0.77 12.76
CA ALA A 529 -2.57 1.18 14.05
C ALA A 529 -2.72 2.71 14.17
N VAL A 530 -1.71 3.48 13.75
CA VAL A 530 -1.75 4.95 13.79
C VAL A 530 -2.74 5.50 12.77
N PHE A 531 -2.79 4.94 11.56
CA PHE A 531 -3.75 5.33 10.53
C PHE A 531 -5.18 5.07 11.01
N TYR A 532 -5.45 3.93 11.65
CA TYR A 532 -6.75 3.58 12.20
C TYR A 532 -7.19 4.55 13.31
N ALA A 533 -6.31 4.83 14.27
CA ALA A 533 -6.63 5.69 15.41
C ALA A 533 -6.75 7.18 15.06
N TYR A 534 -6.06 7.63 14.00
CA TYR A 534 -5.99 9.03 13.60
C TYR A 534 -6.38 9.19 12.12
N SER A 535 -5.43 9.57 11.27
CA SER A 535 -5.60 9.73 9.83
C SER A 535 -4.24 9.62 9.13
N GLY A 536 -4.24 9.44 7.80
CA GLY A 536 -3.02 9.40 7.02
C GLY A 536 -2.14 10.64 7.18
N ALA A 537 -2.74 11.84 7.24
CA ALA A 537 -2.01 13.09 7.43
C ALA A 537 -1.21 13.10 8.75
N VAL A 538 -1.85 12.69 9.86
CA VAL A 538 -1.20 12.65 11.19
C VAL A 538 -0.12 11.58 11.23
N MET A 539 -0.40 10.41 10.66
CA MET A 539 0.57 9.31 10.57
C MET A 539 1.83 9.77 9.84
N PHE A 540 1.70 10.32 8.63
CA PHE A 540 2.85 10.83 7.87
C PHE A 540 3.58 11.96 8.62
N GLY A 541 2.85 12.85 9.32
CA GLY A 541 3.47 13.90 10.14
C GLY A 541 4.35 13.36 11.27
N ILE A 542 3.85 12.38 12.03
CA ILE A 542 4.58 11.74 13.15
C ILE A 542 5.84 11.04 12.62
N PHE A 543 5.70 10.17 11.62
CA PHE A 543 6.83 9.41 11.09
C PHE A 543 7.82 10.28 10.31
N GLY A 544 7.36 11.38 9.72
CA GLY A 544 8.23 12.40 9.13
C GLY A 544 9.11 13.08 10.17
N GLY A 545 8.52 13.53 11.28
CA GLY A 545 9.27 14.09 12.41
C GLY A 545 10.26 13.08 13.02
N LEU A 546 9.82 11.84 13.25
CA LEU A 546 10.69 10.77 13.76
C LEU A 546 11.86 10.48 12.81
N SER A 547 11.64 10.47 11.49
CA SER A 547 12.69 10.24 10.50
C SER A 547 13.76 11.34 10.52
N VAL A 548 13.37 12.60 10.71
CA VAL A 548 14.32 13.72 10.88
C VAL A 548 15.11 13.55 12.18
N VAL A 549 14.45 13.20 13.28
CA VAL A 549 15.13 12.93 14.58
C VAL A 549 16.13 11.79 14.43
N PHE A 550 15.76 10.68 13.80
CA PHE A 550 16.67 9.55 13.55
C PHE A 550 17.83 9.94 12.64
N ALA A 551 17.63 10.81 11.66
CA ALA A 551 18.72 11.31 10.83
C ALA A 551 19.74 12.13 11.65
N LEU A 552 19.26 13.02 12.52
CA LEU A 552 20.13 13.81 13.42
C LEU A 552 20.87 12.93 14.43
N LEU A 553 20.17 11.95 15.01
CA LEU A 553 20.78 10.97 15.92
C LEU A 553 21.83 10.13 15.20
N HIS A 554 21.53 9.63 14.00
CA HIS A 554 22.49 8.89 13.18
C HIS A 554 23.74 9.73 12.89
N ALA A 555 23.57 10.98 12.46
CA ALA A 555 24.69 11.90 12.24
C ALA A 555 25.53 12.11 13.51
N GLY A 556 24.88 12.34 14.66
CA GLY A 556 25.54 12.53 15.95
C GLY A 556 26.32 11.30 16.41
N ILE A 557 25.75 10.10 16.30
CA ILE A 557 26.40 8.83 16.63
C ILE A 557 27.62 8.62 15.75
N GLN A 558 27.53 8.90 14.44
CA GLN A 558 28.64 8.73 13.51
C GLN A 558 29.79 9.71 13.77
N LEU A 559 29.48 10.96 14.13
CA LEU A 559 30.47 11.93 14.59
C LEU A 559 31.16 11.49 15.89
N HIS A 560 30.45 10.82 16.79
CA HIS A 560 31.03 10.27 18.01
C HIS A 560 31.92 9.05 17.74
N LEU A 561 31.45 8.11 16.91
CA LEU A 561 32.21 6.93 16.49
C LEU A 561 33.49 7.30 15.73
N ALA A 562 33.47 8.40 14.98
CA ALA A 562 34.65 8.93 14.30
C ALA A 562 35.73 9.47 15.26
N LYS A 563 35.37 9.84 16.50
CA LYS A 563 36.30 10.34 17.53
C LYS A 563 36.89 9.24 18.41
N LEU A 564 36.30 8.04 18.41
CA LEU A 564 36.83 6.92 19.17
C LEU A 564 38.08 6.36 18.45
N PRO A 565 39.20 6.13 19.15
CA PRO A 565 40.36 5.49 18.55
C PRO A 565 39.95 4.12 18.03
N SER A 566 40.27 3.82 16.76
CA SER A 566 40.04 2.51 16.17
C SER A 566 40.74 1.48 17.06
N SER A 567 39.96 0.70 17.82
CA SER A 567 40.50 -0.45 18.52
C SER A 567 41.16 -1.33 17.45
N PRO A 568 42.46 -1.68 17.59
CA PRO A 568 43.04 -2.68 16.70
C PRO A 568 42.25 -3.96 16.96
N ALA A 569 41.34 -4.30 16.06
CA ALA A 569 40.66 -5.58 16.11
C ALA A 569 41.75 -6.64 15.94
N GLY A 570 42.20 -7.19 17.07
CA GLY A 570 43.20 -8.23 17.09
C GLY A 570 42.77 -9.39 16.19
N GLY A 571 43.63 -9.72 15.22
CA GLY A 571 43.77 -11.05 14.64
C GLY A 571 42.57 -11.72 13.97
N LYS A 572 41.50 -11.02 13.59
CA LYS A 572 40.27 -11.66 13.05
C LYS A 572 39.94 -11.40 11.59
N GLY A 573 40.90 -11.01 10.74
CA GLY A 573 40.71 -11.02 9.27
C GLY A 573 39.61 -10.09 8.71
N PHE A 574 38.92 -9.31 9.53
CA PHE A 574 37.98 -8.29 9.08
C PHE A 574 38.75 -7.07 8.56
N LYS A 575 38.39 -6.57 7.37
CA LYS A 575 38.89 -5.29 6.88
C LYS A 575 38.47 -4.21 7.88
N THR A 576 39.44 -3.51 8.47
CA THR A 576 39.16 -2.30 9.25
C THR A 576 38.53 -1.29 8.31
N VAL A 577 37.26 -0.95 8.55
CA VAL A 577 36.56 0.10 7.79
C VAL A 577 37.21 1.44 8.16
N ARG A 578 38.24 1.81 7.40
CA ARG A 578 38.88 3.11 7.48
C ARG A 578 37.95 4.12 6.79
N TYR A 579 37.57 5.17 7.51
CA TYR A 579 36.94 6.33 6.90
C TYR A 579 38.00 6.99 6.01
N ALA A 580 37.90 6.81 4.70
CA ALA A 580 38.71 7.57 3.75
C ALA A 580 37.97 8.88 3.47
N PRO A 581 38.49 10.05 3.90
CA PRO A 581 37.97 11.33 3.45
C PRO A 581 38.04 11.42 1.92
N PRO A 582 37.19 12.24 1.26
CA PRO A 582 37.10 12.30 -0.21
C PRO A 582 38.44 12.57 -0.93
N SER A 583 39.41 13.16 -0.23
CA SER A 583 40.77 13.40 -0.74
C SER A 583 41.63 12.12 -0.84
N GLU A 584 41.41 11.11 0.02
CA GLU A 584 42.16 9.84 0.01
C GLU A 584 41.58 8.81 -0.97
N ALA A 585 40.37 9.04 -1.51
CA ALA A 585 39.74 8.17 -2.49
C ALA A 585 40.39 8.22 -3.89
N ASN A 586 41.26 9.21 -4.14
CA ASN A 586 42.06 9.28 -5.36
C ASN A 586 43.32 8.41 -5.26
N ASP A 587 43.98 8.37 -4.09
CA ASP A 587 45.25 7.66 -3.93
C ASP A 587 45.07 6.14 -3.74
N ALA A 588 43.96 5.69 -3.15
CA ALA A 588 43.66 4.26 -2.97
C ALA A 588 43.29 3.53 -4.29
N CYS A 589 43.07 4.25 -5.39
CA CYS A 589 42.75 3.68 -6.70
C CYS A 589 43.97 3.50 -7.62
N ASP A 590 45.09 4.20 -7.39
CA ASP A 590 46.31 3.93 -8.16
C ASP A 590 46.84 2.51 -7.83
N ASP A 591 46.73 2.07 -6.58
CA ASP A 591 47.10 0.70 -6.17
C ASP A 591 46.17 -0.39 -6.76
N GLN A 592 44.91 -0.06 -7.06
CA GLN A 592 43.96 -0.99 -7.71
C GLN A 592 44.12 -1.05 -9.24
N GLN A 593 44.63 0.01 -9.88
CA GLN A 593 45.02 -0.04 -11.29
C GLN A 593 46.30 -0.86 -11.51
N VAL A 594 47.24 -0.87 -10.56
CA VAL A 594 48.47 -1.71 -10.65
C VAL A 594 48.15 -3.22 -10.55
N LEU A 595 47.07 -3.61 -9.88
CA LEU A 595 46.65 -5.03 -9.78
C LEU A 595 45.81 -5.53 -10.98
N THR A 596 45.50 -4.67 -11.95
CA THR A 596 44.80 -5.05 -13.21
C THR A 596 45.71 -4.99 -14.43
N SER A 597 47.01 -4.74 -14.26
CA SER A 597 48.02 -4.83 -15.30
C SER A 597 49.03 -5.96 -15.03
N THR A 598 48.58 -7.21 -15.19
CA THR A 598 49.39 -8.36 -15.65
C THR A 598 48.48 -9.46 -16.16
#